data_AF-A0A0N4UML3-F1
#
_entry.id   AF-A0A0N4UML3-F1
#
_cell.length_a   1.000
_cell.length_b   1.000
_cell.length_c   1.000
_cell.angle_alpha   90.00
_cell.angle_beta   90.00
_cell.angle_gamma   90.00
#
_symmetry.space_group_name_H-M   'P 1'
#
loop_
_entity.id
_entity.type
_entity.pdbx_description
1 polymer ?
#
loop_
_entity_poly.entity_id
_entity_poly.type
_entity_poly.pdbx_seq_one_letter_code
_entity_poly.pdbx_strand_id
1 'polypeptide(L)'
;MRNISNFSGVLSGPCNPKWRYSPHSRKCYRYFDLDFPWPAAEVNCFLLGGHHLSIHSKAENKFARDSSTDLLIEEMARGAKELWLGSAQFGDSVEYEWTDRSKYDYENWPKGIRPQRNTVRKCTKMNVQTGEWFQSCCKIAAPYICQKEPNLDSFRL
;
A
#
# COMPACT_ATOMS: atom_id res chain seq x y z
N MET A 1 21.69 45.38 -16.09
CA MET A 1 20.41 45.09 -15.40
C MET A 1 20.32 43.58 -15.23
N ARG A 2 20.50 43.07 -14.00
CA ARG A 2 20.35 41.63 -13.70
C ARG A 2 18.86 41.36 -13.46
N ASN A 3 18.24 40.56 -14.32
CA ASN A 3 16.96 39.93 -14.06
C ASN A 3 17.23 38.43 -13.97
N ILE A 4 17.73 37.98 -12.81
CA ILE A 4 17.89 36.55 -12.56
C ILE A 4 16.60 36.13 -11.88
N SER A 5 15.69 35.62 -12.68
CA SER A 5 14.46 34.98 -12.26
C SER A 5 14.81 33.95 -11.18
N ASN A 6 14.23 34.17 -10.01
CA ASN A 6 14.41 33.37 -8.82
C ASN A 6 13.79 31.97 -9.08
N PHE A 7 14.56 31.04 -9.66
CA PHE A 7 14.23 29.62 -9.59
C PHE A 7 14.39 29.22 -8.13
N SER A 8 13.32 29.46 -7.37
CA SER A 8 13.09 28.74 -6.13
C SER A 8 13.02 27.27 -6.54
N GLY A 9 14.15 26.58 -6.40
CA GLY A 9 14.22 25.14 -6.59
C GLY A 9 13.19 24.55 -5.64
N VAL A 10 12.07 24.10 -6.20
CA VAL A 10 11.16 23.22 -5.47
C VAL A 10 12.01 22.02 -5.14
N LEU A 11 12.46 21.92 -3.89
CA LEU A 11 13.06 20.71 -3.35
C LEU A 11 12.09 19.59 -3.70
N SER A 12 12.46 18.75 -4.67
CA SER A 12 11.68 17.58 -4.99
C SER A 12 11.71 16.73 -3.74
N GLY A 13 10.53 16.55 -3.12
CA GLY A 13 10.41 15.69 -1.96
C GLY A 13 10.91 14.27 -2.29
N PRO A 14 11.11 13.43 -1.27
CA PRO A 14 11.60 12.07 -1.45
C PRO A 14 10.72 11.21 -2.37
N CYS A 15 9.49 11.64 -2.68
CA CYS A 15 8.56 10.91 -3.52
C CYS A 15 8.07 11.73 -4.70
N ASN A 16 7.72 11.02 -5.78
CA ASN A 16 7.00 11.62 -6.92
C ASN A 16 5.70 12.32 -6.48
N PRO A 17 5.22 13.32 -7.23
CA PRO A 17 3.92 13.95 -6.95
C PRO A 17 2.80 12.91 -6.76
N LYS A 18 1.91 13.15 -5.79
CA LYS A 18 0.81 12.24 -5.36
C LYS A 18 1.26 10.98 -4.60
N TRP A 19 2.54 10.81 -4.35
CA TRP A 19 3.05 9.77 -3.45
C TRP A 19 3.41 10.38 -2.10
N ARG A 20 3.21 9.61 -1.03
CA ARG A 20 3.48 10.00 0.35
C ARG A 20 4.67 9.22 0.88
N TYR A 21 5.62 9.90 1.50
CA TYR A 21 6.75 9.25 2.14
C TYR A 21 6.35 8.66 3.48
N SER A 22 6.58 7.36 3.66
CA SER A 22 6.43 6.67 4.95
C SER A 22 7.76 6.75 5.72
N PRO A 23 7.82 7.44 6.88
CA PRO A 23 9.03 7.44 7.70
C PRO A 23 9.31 6.08 8.35
N HIS A 24 8.34 5.16 8.35
CA HIS A 24 8.44 3.85 8.99
C HIS A 24 9.11 2.81 8.08
N SER A 25 8.72 2.78 6.81
CA SER A 25 9.32 1.88 5.80
C SER A 25 10.40 2.57 4.96
N ARG A 26 10.52 3.90 5.05
CA ARG A 26 11.37 4.74 4.19
C ARG A 26 11.05 4.61 2.70
N LYS A 27 9.82 4.24 2.37
CA LYS A 27 9.29 4.06 1.01
C LYS A 27 8.22 5.11 0.69
N CYS A 28 7.92 5.25 -0.59
CA CYS A 28 6.88 6.11 -1.11
C CYS A 28 5.61 5.30 -1.37
N TYR A 29 4.48 5.70 -0.79
CA TYR A 29 3.17 5.05 -0.93
C TYR A 29 2.21 5.89 -1.76
N ARG A 30 1.38 5.25 -2.58
CA ARG A 30 0.29 5.90 -3.30
C ARG A 30 -0.96 5.05 -3.25
N TYR A 31 -2.02 5.63 -2.71
CA TYR A 31 -3.37 5.10 -2.76
C TYR A 31 -3.96 5.29 -4.17
N PHE A 32 -4.63 4.25 -4.65
CA PHE A 32 -5.41 4.25 -5.87
C PHE A 32 -6.86 3.94 -5.52
N ASP A 33 -7.73 4.95 -5.68
CA ASP A 33 -9.18 4.83 -5.55
C ASP A 33 -9.78 4.21 -6.82
N LEU A 34 -9.26 3.03 -7.19
CA LEU A 34 -9.66 2.28 -8.37
C LEU A 34 -9.88 0.83 -7.97
N ASP A 35 -11.07 0.33 -8.26
CA ASP A 35 -11.45 -1.05 -7.96
C ASP A 35 -10.81 -2.00 -8.97
N PHE A 36 -9.66 -2.57 -8.61
CA PHE A 36 -8.97 -3.59 -9.42
C PHE A 36 -9.01 -4.96 -8.72
N PRO A 37 -9.13 -6.06 -9.50
CA PRO A 37 -8.76 -7.38 -9.00
C PRO A 37 -7.31 -7.35 -8.48
N TRP A 38 -7.02 -8.13 -7.44
CA TRP A 38 -5.71 -8.18 -6.80
C TRP A 38 -4.53 -8.32 -7.77
N PRO A 39 -4.54 -9.23 -8.78
CA PRO A 39 -3.41 -9.33 -9.70
C PRO A 39 -3.26 -8.11 -10.61
N ALA A 40 -4.36 -7.44 -10.98
CA ALA A 40 -4.30 -6.22 -11.79
C ALA A 40 -3.75 -5.03 -10.97
N ALA A 41 -4.06 -4.96 -9.67
CA ALA A 41 -3.48 -3.98 -8.76
C ALA A 41 -1.95 -4.13 -8.67
N GLU A 42 -1.43 -5.35 -8.50
CA GLU A 42 0.02 -5.62 -8.51
C GLU A 42 0.65 -5.23 -9.86
N VAL A 43 0.05 -5.60 -10.99
CA VAL A 43 0.57 -5.21 -12.33
C VAL A 43 0.64 -3.69 -12.46
N ASN A 44 -0.37 -2.95 -11.99
CA ASN A 44 -0.32 -1.49 -12.02
C ASN A 44 0.82 -0.94 -11.14
N CYS A 45 1.01 -1.47 -9.93
CA CYS A 45 2.13 -1.07 -9.08
C CYS A 45 3.49 -1.36 -9.72
N PHE A 46 3.62 -2.52 -10.37
CA PHE A 46 4.81 -2.90 -11.11
C PHE A 46 5.13 -1.92 -12.25
N LEU A 47 4.13 -1.55 -13.06
CA LEU A 47 4.28 -0.57 -14.14
C LEU A 47 4.67 0.83 -13.64
N LEU A 48 4.43 1.14 -12.36
CA LEU A 48 4.82 2.40 -11.71
C LEU A 48 6.21 2.35 -11.03
N GLY A 49 6.95 1.25 -11.24
CA GLY A 49 8.28 1.02 -10.67
C GLY A 49 8.25 0.62 -9.20
N GLY A 50 7.20 -0.09 -8.78
CA GLY A 50 6.98 -0.49 -7.40
C GLY A 50 6.27 -1.84 -7.28
N HIS A 51 5.68 -2.07 -6.13
CA HIS A 51 4.87 -3.25 -5.83
C HIS A 51 3.66 -2.87 -5.01
N HIS A 52 2.71 -3.79 -4.91
CA HIS A 52 1.63 -3.70 -3.95
C HIS A 52 2.19 -3.62 -2.51
N LEU A 53 1.45 -2.98 -1.62
CA LEU A 53 1.92 -2.66 -0.27
C LEU A 53 2.32 -3.90 0.54
N SER A 54 3.56 -3.93 1.05
CA SER A 54 3.99 -4.80 2.15
C SER A 54 3.96 -4.04 3.47
N ILE A 55 3.77 -4.77 4.57
CA ILE A 55 3.66 -4.20 5.92
C ILE A 55 4.50 -5.04 6.87
N HIS A 56 5.46 -4.41 7.54
CA HIS A 56 6.42 -5.04 8.45
C HIS A 56 6.31 -4.57 9.90
N SER A 57 5.38 -3.66 10.19
CA SER A 57 5.16 -3.17 11.55
C SER A 57 3.77 -2.59 11.78
N LYS A 58 3.39 -2.47 13.05
CA LYS A 58 2.17 -1.76 13.46
C LYS A 58 2.16 -0.29 13.00
N ALA A 59 3.32 0.35 12.96
CA ALA A 59 3.46 1.73 12.51
C ALA A 59 3.21 1.86 10.99
N GLU A 60 3.75 0.95 10.19
CA GLU A 60 3.46 0.87 8.75
C GLU A 60 1.98 0.58 8.48
N ASN A 61 1.38 -0.35 9.23
CA ASN A 61 -0.05 -0.66 9.10
C ASN A 61 -0.93 0.57 9.37
N LYS A 62 -0.62 1.32 10.43
CA LYS A 62 -1.31 2.56 10.76
C LYS A 62 -1.09 3.62 9.67
N PHE A 63 0.14 3.79 9.19
CA PHE A 63 0.47 4.75 8.15
C PHE A 63 -0.26 4.47 6.82
N ALA A 64 -0.34 3.20 6.42
CA ALA A 64 -1.07 2.79 5.22
C ALA A 64 -2.57 3.11 5.32
N ARG A 65 -3.16 2.79 6.48
CA ARG A 65 -4.55 3.10 6.81
C ARG A 65 -4.82 4.61 6.72
N ASP A 66 -4.01 5.42 7.40
CA ASP A 66 -4.16 6.89 7.42
C ASP A 66 -3.91 7.51 6.03
N SER A 67 -2.99 6.94 5.23
CA SER A 67 -2.73 7.39 3.85
C SER A 67 -3.91 7.15 2.92
N SER A 68 -4.76 6.18 3.22
CA SER A 68 -5.99 5.92 2.44
C SER A 68 -7.13 6.86 2.84
N THR A 69 -7.21 7.31 4.10
CA THR A 69 -8.33 8.14 4.60
C THR A 69 -8.22 9.59 4.19
N ASP A 70 -7.00 10.15 4.12
CA ASP A 70 -6.82 11.58 3.85
C ASP A 70 -7.25 12.02 2.44
N LEU A 71 -7.49 11.06 1.53
CA LEU A 71 -8.01 11.33 0.19
C LEU A 71 -9.54 11.18 0.11
N LEU A 72 -10.17 10.70 1.17
CA LEU A 72 -11.60 10.38 1.24
C LEU A 72 -12.34 11.49 1.99
N ILE A 73 -12.28 12.71 1.46
CA ILE A 73 -12.87 13.89 2.10
C ILE A 73 -14.41 13.80 2.16
N GLU A 74 -15.07 12.87 1.47
CA GLU A 74 -16.55 12.80 1.43
C GLU A 74 -17.16 11.41 1.74
N GLU A 75 -16.41 10.30 1.59
CA GLU A 75 -17.02 8.96 1.61
C GLU A 75 -17.00 8.22 2.97
N MET A 76 -16.34 8.76 4.00
CA MET A 76 -16.39 8.16 5.35
C MET A 76 -17.81 8.06 5.92
N ALA A 77 -18.78 8.76 5.35
CA ALA A 77 -20.19 8.66 5.72
C ALA A 77 -20.85 7.31 5.37
N ARG A 78 -20.25 6.45 4.51
CA ARG A 78 -20.97 5.28 3.94
C ARG A 78 -20.43 3.88 4.28
N GLY A 79 -19.40 3.74 5.10
CA GLY A 79 -18.98 2.43 5.62
C GLY A 79 -17.47 2.23 5.72
N ALA A 80 -17.06 1.10 6.28
CA ALA A 80 -15.66 0.71 6.35
C ALA A 80 -15.14 0.40 4.93
N LYS A 81 -14.20 1.20 4.42
CA LYS A 81 -13.49 0.86 3.19
C LYS A 81 -12.56 -0.33 3.41
N GLU A 82 -12.38 -1.13 2.38
CA GLU A 82 -11.40 -2.21 2.33
C GLU A 82 -10.33 -1.83 1.30
N LEU A 83 -9.06 -2.11 1.59
CA LEU A 83 -7.97 -1.95 0.61
C LEU A 83 -7.23 -3.26 0.43
N TRP A 84 -6.80 -3.53 -0.79
CA TRP A 84 -5.90 -4.64 -1.04
C TRP A 84 -4.53 -4.41 -0.41
N LEU A 85 -3.96 -5.50 0.12
CA LEU A 85 -2.56 -5.59 0.51
C LEU A 85 -1.79 -6.44 -0.50
N GLY A 86 -0.48 -6.29 -0.53
CA GLY A 86 0.44 -7.08 -1.36
C GLY A 86 0.60 -8.54 -0.94
N SER A 87 -0.12 -9.02 0.07
CA SER A 87 0.02 -10.41 0.50
C SER A 87 -1.02 -11.34 -0.10
N ALA A 88 -0.54 -12.51 -0.48
CA ALA A 88 -1.37 -13.63 -0.92
C ALA A 88 -0.69 -14.97 -0.61
N GLN A 89 -1.48 -16.05 -0.63
CA GLN A 89 -0.97 -17.41 -0.72
C GLN A 89 -0.77 -17.76 -2.20
N PHE A 90 0.47 -17.94 -2.64
CA PHE A 90 0.80 -18.24 -4.03
C PHE A 90 0.83 -19.75 -4.32
N GLY A 91 0.33 -20.15 -5.49
CA GLY A 91 0.28 -21.55 -5.89
C GLY A 91 -0.44 -22.41 -4.85
N ASP A 92 0.19 -23.50 -4.42
CA ASP A 92 -0.32 -24.38 -3.38
C ASP A 92 0.18 -24.06 -1.97
N SER A 93 1.01 -23.02 -1.82
CA SER A 93 1.55 -22.59 -0.53
C SER A 93 0.43 -22.34 0.49
N VAL A 94 0.71 -22.69 1.74
CA VAL A 94 -0.13 -22.35 2.90
C VAL A 94 0.33 -21.04 3.55
N GLU A 95 1.52 -20.57 3.21
CA GLU A 95 2.09 -19.34 3.75
C GLU A 95 1.70 -18.13 2.90
N TYR A 96 1.56 -17.00 3.58
CA TYR A 96 1.42 -15.71 2.92
C TYR A 96 2.80 -15.18 2.56
N GLU A 97 2.89 -14.58 1.37
CA GLU A 97 4.10 -13.88 0.92
C GLU A 97 3.70 -12.49 0.40
N TRP A 98 4.62 -11.53 0.49
CA TRP A 98 4.47 -10.22 -0.14
C TRP A 98 4.91 -10.27 -1.62
N THR A 99 4.23 -9.52 -2.50
CA THR A 99 4.60 -9.43 -3.93
C THR A 99 5.98 -8.83 -4.16
N ASP A 100 6.43 -7.93 -3.27
CA ASP A 100 7.77 -7.33 -3.31
C ASP A 100 8.89 -8.27 -2.80
N ARG A 101 8.54 -9.52 -2.44
CA ARG A 101 9.46 -10.57 -1.96
C ARG A 101 10.17 -10.23 -0.65
N SER A 102 9.73 -9.18 0.06
CA SER A 102 10.18 -8.89 1.41
C SER A 102 9.70 -9.98 2.39
N LYS A 103 10.32 -10.02 3.59
CA LYS A 103 10.01 -11.02 4.59
C LYS A 103 8.57 -10.85 5.10
N TYR A 104 7.81 -11.94 5.18
CA TYR A 104 6.50 -11.94 5.85
C TYR A 104 6.69 -12.06 7.37
N ASP A 105 6.87 -10.95 8.06
CA ASP A 105 7.27 -10.87 9.49
C ASP A 105 6.32 -10.04 10.37
N TYR A 106 5.22 -9.55 9.81
CA TYR A 106 4.17 -8.86 10.54
C TYR A 106 2.80 -9.24 10.01
N GLU A 107 1.84 -9.37 10.92
CA GLU A 107 0.46 -9.72 10.64
C GLU A 107 -0.48 -8.91 11.53
N ASN A 108 -1.63 -8.52 10.99
CA ASN A 108 -2.67 -7.83 11.77
C ASN A 108 -4.04 -8.49 11.64
N TRP A 109 -4.10 -9.81 11.85
CA TRP A 109 -5.36 -10.55 11.85
C TRP A 109 -6.23 -10.22 13.08
N PRO A 110 -7.56 -10.30 12.98
CA PRO A 110 -8.47 -10.14 14.10
C PRO A 110 -8.08 -11.06 15.26
N LYS A 111 -7.98 -10.48 16.46
CA LYS A 111 -7.58 -11.18 17.70
C LYS A 111 -6.20 -11.87 17.63
N GLY A 112 -5.37 -11.54 16.63
CA GLY A 112 -4.10 -12.22 16.38
C GLY A 112 -4.24 -13.66 15.85
N ILE A 113 -5.43 -14.04 15.35
CA ILE A 113 -5.70 -15.40 14.88
C ILE A 113 -5.67 -15.42 13.36
N ARG A 114 -4.64 -16.07 12.78
CA ARG A 114 -4.57 -16.28 11.33
C ARG A 114 -5.78 -17.12 10.88
N PRO A 115 -6.52 -16.69 9.85
CA PRO A 115 -7.67 -17.43 9.34
C PRO A 115 -7.24 -18.79 8.76
N GLN A 116 -8.15 -19.76 8.81
CA GLN A 116 -7.92 -21.06 8.16
C GLN A 116 -7.69 -20.89 6.66
N ARG A 117 -6.89 -21.77 6.07
CA ARG A 117 -6.60 -21.73 4.62
C ARG A 117 -7.90 -21.84 3.83
N ASN A 118 -8.07 -20.93 2.87
CA ASN A 118 -9.21 -20.94 1.96
C ASN A 118 -8.70 -20.91 0.52
N THR A 119 -8.96 -21.96 -0.25
CA THR A 119 -8.45 -22.11 -1.62
C THR A 119 -9.02 -21.06 -2.60
N VAL A 120 -10.15 -20.44 -2.27
CA VAL A 120 -10.79 -19.38 -3.07
C VAL A 120 -10.33 -17.99 -2.62
N ARG A 121 -10.10 -17.79 -1.31
CA ARG A 121 -9.77 -16.49 -0.70
C ARG A 121 -8.28 -16.40 -0.33
N LYS A 122 -7.41 -16.45 -1.34
CA LYS A 122 -5.95 -16.47 -1.15
C LYS A 122 -5.31 -15.09 -0.96
N CYS A 123 -5.98 -14.00 -1.31
CA CYS A 123 -5.44 -12.64 -1.22
C CYS A 123 -5.91 -11.94 0.07
N THR A 124 -5.21 -10.90 0.52
CA THR A 124 -5.53 -10.21 1.78
C THR A 124 -5.97 -8.77 1.56
N LYS A 125 -7.00 -8.35 2.30
CA LYS A 125 -7.46 -6.97 2.38
C LYS A 125 -7.29 -6.45 3.80
N MET A 126 -7.13 -5.15 3.95
CA MET A 126 -7.21 -4.43 5.21
C MET A 126 -8.57 -3.72 5.31
N ASN A 127 -9.25 -3.87 6.45
CA ASN A 127 -10.35 -2.98 6.84
C ASN A 127 -9.75 -1.63 7.27
N VAL A 128 -10.07 -0.54 6.58
CA VAL A 128 -9.47 0.78 6.81
C VAL A 128 -9.89 1.39 8.15
N GLN A 129 -11.03 0.99 8.71
CA GLN A 129 -11.47 1.49 10.01
C GLN A 129 -10.63 0.88 11.14
N THR A 130 -10.48 -0.45 11.15
CA THR A 130 -9.80 -1.16 12.25
C THR A 130 -8.30 -1.39 11.99
N GLY A 131 -7.87 -1.33 10.73
CA GLY A 131 -6.55 -1.74 10.27
C GLY A 131 -6.36 -3.26 10.23
N GLU A 132 -7.36 -4.05 10.61
CA GLU A 132 -7.27 -5.52 10.67
C GLU A 132 -7.38 -6.13 9.27
N TRP A 133 -6.74 -7.28 9.09
CA TRP A 133 -6.65 -7.97 7.81
C TRP A 133 -7.67 -9.09 7.71
N PHE A 134 -8.08 -9.42 6.50
CA PHE A 134 -8.92 -10.57 6.23
C PHE A 134 -8.64 -11.15 4.84
N GLN A 135 -8.90 -12.45 4.69
CA GLN A 135 -8.82 -13.16 3.41
C GLN A 135 -9.91 -12.68 2.46
N SER A 136 -9.62 -12.52 1.17
CA SER A 136 -10.58 -12.17 0.14
C SER A 136 -10.31 -12.93 -1.16
N CYS A 137 -11.36 -13.14 -1.96
CA CYS A 137 -11.21 -13.69 -3.30
C CYS A 137 -10.46 -12.66 -4.15
N CYS A 138 -9.33 -13.07 -4.73
CA CYS A 138 -8.43 -12.20 -5.50
C CYS A 138 -9.10 -11.51 -6.71
N LYS A 139 -10.27 -12.00 -7.14
CA LYS A 139 -11.06 -11.44 -8.25
C LYS A 139 -12.00 -10.32 -7.83
N ILE A 140 -12.28 -10.14 -6.53
CA ILE A 140 -13.18 -9.08 -6.04
C ILE A 140 -12.43 -7.75 -6.12
N ALA A 141 -12.88 -6.86 -6.99
CA ALA A 141 -12.23 -5.57 -7.17
C ALA A 141 -12.23 -4.73 -5.86
N ALA A 142 -11.14 -4.02 -5.60
CA ALA A 142 -11.04 -3.09 -4.47
C ALA A 142 -9.93 -2.05 -4.72
N PRO A 143 -9.94 -0.92 -3.99
CA PRO A 143 -8.84 0.02 -3.96
C PRO A 143 -7.56 -0.60 -3.40
N TYR A 144 -6.42 0.02 -3.66
CA TYR A 144 -5.11 -0.53 -3.30
C TYR A 144 -4.05 0.55 -3.07
N ILE A 145 -2.95 0.15 -2.42
CA ILE A 145 -1.78 1.01 -2.23
C ILE A 145 -0.59 0.39 -2.94
N CYS A 146 0.06 1.17 -3.80
CA CYS A 146 1.38 0.84 -4.33
C CYS A 146 2.45 1.45 -3.43
N GLN A 147 3.58 0.77 -3.32
CA GLN A 147 4.80 1.25 -2.69
C GLN A 147 5.99 1.19 -3.65
N LYS A 148 6.95 2.08 -3.48
CA LYS A 148 8.25 2.04 -4.18
C LYS A 148 9.34 2.80 -3.43
N GLU A 149 10.57 2.64 -3.87
CA GLU A 149 11.71 3.38 -3.32
C GLU A 149 11.58 4.90 -3.55
N PRO A 150 12.18 5.72 -2.66
CA PRO A 150 12.26 7.17 -2.87
C PRO A 150 13.04 7.54 -4.13
N ASN A 151 12.85 8.78 -4.58
CA ASN A 151 13.59 9.37 -5.68
C ASN A 151 15.09 9.38 -5.34
N LEU A 152 15.93 8.84 -6.23
CA LEU A 152 17.38 8.74 -6.02
C LEU A 152 18.04 10.10 -5.71
N ASP A 153 17.52 11.19 -6.27
CA ASP A 153 18.05 12.54 -6.07
C ASP A 153 17.74 13.13 -4.69
N SER A 154 16.82 12.52 -3.91
CA SER A 154 16.39 13.06 -2.61
C SER A 154 17.38 12.83 -1.46
N PHE A 155 18.40 11.99 -1.66
CA PHE A 155 19.42 11.68 -0.65
C PHE A 155 20.78 12.31 -0.95
N ARG A 156 20.87 13.21 -1.94
CA ARG A 156 22.08 14.03 -2.15
C ARG A 156 22.03 15.28 -1.27
N LEU A 157 22.45 15.13 -0.01
CA LEU A 157 22.87 16.23 0.87
C LEU A 157 24.19 15.83 1.55
#